data_AF-A0AAV3UPT2-F1
#
_entry.id   AF-A0AAV3UPT2-F1
#
_cell.length_a   1.000
_cell.length_b   1.000
_cell.length_c   1.000
_cell.angle_alpha   90.00
_cell.angle_beta   90.00
_cell.angle_gamma   90.00
#
_symmetry.space_group_name_H-M   'P 1'
#
loop_
_entity.id
_entity.type
_entity.pdbx_description
1 polymer ?
#
loop_
_entity_poly.entity_id
_entity_poly.type
_entity_poly.pdbx_seq_one_letter_code
_entity_poly.pdbx_strand_id
1 'polypeptide(L)' 'MQQSTSTPDDTADPETTPLTDVLADLTPSAKLVVKTLEYNDDALTQSELADKSRLPARTVRYALTHDDAAV' A
#
# COMPACT_ATOMS: atom_id res chain seq x y z
N MET A 1 -33.43 14.56 -24.96
CA MET A 1 -32.99 13.67 -23.86
C MET A 1 -31.76 12.93 -24.36
N GLN A 2 -30.56 13.38 -23.96
CA GLN A 2 -29.28 12.75 -24.26
C GLN A 2 -28.60 12.52 -22.90
N GLN A 3 -28.29 11.26 -22.61
CA GLN A 3 -27.46 10.85 -21.47
C GLN A 3 -26.00 11.16 -21.79
N SER A 4 -25.24 11.72 -20.85
CA SER A 4 -23.78 11.59 -20.81
C SER A 4 -23.35 11.74 -19.36
N THR A 5 -22.89 10.60 -18.85
CA THR A 5 -22.14 10.37 -17.63
C THR A 5 -20.92 11.28 -17.57
N SER A 6 -20.79 12.08 -16.51
CA SER A 6 -19.49 12.61 -16.11
C SER A 6 -19.22 12.10 -14.71
N THR A 7 -18.36 11.09 -14.68
CA THR A 7 -17.43 10.68 -13.63
C THR A 7 -17.34 11.71 -12.49
N PRO A 8 -17.61 11.36 -11.22
CA PRO A 8 -16.97 12.09 -10.14
C PRO A 8 -15.48 11.83 -10.31
N ASP A 9 -14.83 12.81 -10.90
CA ASP A 9 -13.40 13.01 -10.87
C ASP A 9 -13.02 13.11 -9.38
N ASP A 10 -12.84 11.95 -8.74
CA ASP A 10 -12.09 11.85 -7.49
C ASP A 10 -10.62 12.05 -7.87
N THR A 11 -10.31 13.29 -8.27
CA THR A 11 -8.95 13.80 -8.22
C THR A 11 -8.66 13.92 -6.73
N ALA A 12 -8.33 12.78 -6.11
CA ALA A 12 -7.73 12.75 -4.81
C ALA A 12 -6.47 13.60 -4.89
N ASP A 13 -6.45 14.70 -4.14
CA ASP A 13 -5.25 15.45 -3.82
C ASP A 13 -4.14 14.42 -3.46
N PRO A 14 -2.99 14.37 -4.16
CA PRO A 14 -1.97 13.35 -3.90
C PRO A 14 -1.33 13.50 -2.50
N GLU A 15 -1.70 14.54 -1.75
CA GLU A 15 -1.21 14.80 -0.40
C GLU A 15 -2.18 14.31 0.71
N THR A 16 -3.39 13.84 0.40
CA THR A 16 -4.36 13.43 1.46
C THR A 16 -5.26 12.27 1.04
N THR A 17 -4.72 11.26 0.37
CA THR A 17 -5.39 9.94 0.39
C THR A 17 -5.20 9.37 1.80
N PRO A 18 -6.27 9.13 2.58
CA PRO A 18 -6.12 8.52 3.89
C PRO A 18 -5.44 7.16 3.71
N LEU A 19 -4.42 6.83 4.53
CA LEU A 19 -3.72 5.54 4.46
C LEU A 19 -4.68 4.33 4.43
N THR A 20 -5.87 4.50 5.00
CA THR A 20 -6.93 3.50 5.00
C THR A 20 -7.45 3.15 3.60
N ASP A 21 -7.52 4.13 2.69
CA ASP A 21 -7.89 3.91 1.28
C ASP A 21 -6.77 3.17 0.54
N VAL A 22 -5.53 3.61 0.73
CA VAL A 22 -4.35 2.93 0.15
C VAL A 22 -4.28 1.48 0.63
N LEU A 23 -4.50 1.22 1.92
CA LEU A 23 -4.52 -0.12 2.51
C LEU A 23 -5.66 -1.01 1.97
N ALA A 24 -6.76 -0.42 1.47
CA ALA A 24 -7.88 -1.19 0.94
C ALA A 24 -7.46 -1.97 -0.32
N ASP A 25 -6.74 -1.29 -1.22
CA ASP A 25 -6.30 -1.83 -2.51
C ASP A 25 -5.02 -2.67 -2.42
N LEU A 26 -4.26 -2.51 -1.34
CA LEU A 26 -3.04 -3.29 -1.10
C LEU A 26 -3.30 -4.79 -0.90
N THR A 27 -2.34 -5.60 -1.35
CA THR A 27 -2.37 -7.05 -1.09
C THR A 27 -2.24 -7.35 0.41
N PRO A 28 -2.70 -8.52 0.91
CA PRO A 28 -2.64 -8.86 2.34
C PRO A 28 -1.21 -8.78 2.92
N SER A 29 -0.21 -9.20 2.14
CA SER A 29 1.19 -9.15 2.55
C SER A 29 1.71 -7.71 2.63
N ALA A 30 1.27 -6.84 1.74
CA ALA A 30 1.68 -5.43 1.73
C ALA A 30 1.03 -4.62 2.84
N LYS A 31 -0.25 -4.84 3.12
CA LYS A 31 -0.89 -4.29 4.32
C LYS A 31 -0.10 -4.63 5.57
N LEU A 32 0.34 -5.88 5.70
CA LEU A 32 1.13 -6.32 6.85
C LEU A 32 2.50 -5.61 6.92
N VAL A 33 3.14 -5.38 5.77
CA VAL A 33 4.40 -4.62 5.68
C VAL A 33 4.19 -3.16 6.10
N VAL A 34 3.18 -2.48 5.57
CA VAL A 34 2.82 -1.11 5.96
C VAL A 34 2.54 -1.05 7.46
N LYS A 35 1.75 -2.00 7.97
CA LYS A 35 1.44 -2.05 9.39
C LYS A 35 2.66 -2.31 10.26
N THR A 36 3.59 -3.13 9.77
CA THR A 36 4.88 -3.34 10.45
C THR A 36 5.66 -2.03 10.51
N LEU A 37 5.74 -1.27 9.41
CA LEU A 37 6.40 0.03 9.41
C LEU A 37 5.70 1.04 10.34
N GLU A 38 4.37 1.11 10.37
CA GLU A 38 3.64 2.00 11.29
C GLU A 38 3.94 1.72 12.77
N TYR A 39 4.17 0.46 13.14
CA TYR A 39 4.51 0.09 14.52
C TYR A 39 5.99 0.33 14.88
N ASN A 40 6.84 0.65 13.91
CA ASN A 40 8.25 0.92 14.13
C ASN A 40 8.51 2.40 13.85
N ASP A 41 9.03 3.13 14.82
CA ASP A 41 9.29 4.58 14.68
C ASP A 41 10.48 4.90 13.75
N ASP A 42 11.16 3.88 13.24
CA ASP A 42 12.36 3.98 12.41
C ASP A 42 12.20 3.27 11.06
N ALA A 43 12.95 3.75 10.06
CA ALA A 43 13.09 3.06 8.79
C ALA A 43 13.71 1.67 8.98
N LEU A 44 13.07 0.64 8.43
CA LEU A 44 13.56 -0.73 8.46
C LEU A 44 14.18 -1.13 7.13
N THR A 45 15.29 -1.85 7.19
CA THR A 45 15.81 -2.54 6.01
C THR A 45 14.87 -3.67 5.59
N GLN A 46 14.97 -4.10 4.33
CA GLN A 46 14.13 -5.18 3.80
C GLN A 46 14.29 -6.51 4.56
N SER A 47 15.49 -6.78 5.09
CA SER A 47 15.75 -7.97 5.92
C SER A 47 15.09 -7.85 7.29
N GLU A 48 15.22 -6.69 7.96
CA GLU A 48 14.56 -6.46 9.26
C GLU A 48 13.04 -6.50 9.14
N LEU A 49 12.51 -6.00 8.03
CA LEU A 49 11.09 -6.07 7.72
C LEU A 49 10.63 -7.53 7.55
N ALA A 50 11.44 -8.39 6.94
CA ALA A 50 11.15 -9.83 6.86
C ALA A 50 11.16 -10.48 8.25
N ASP A 51 12.14 -10.15 9.08
CA ASP A 51 12.25 -10.70 10.43
C ASP A 51 11.09 -10.25 11.34
N LYS A 52 10.71 -8.97 11.28
CA LYS A 52 9.63 -8.37 12.09
C LYS A 52 8.24 -8.78 11.63
N SER A 53 8.00 -8.83 10.31
CA SER A 53 6.69 -9.25 9.75
C SER A 53 6.49 -10.77 9.74
N ARG A 54 7.55 -11.56 9.98
CA ARG A 54 7.56 -13.03 9.85
C ARG A 54 7.20 -13.52 8.44
N LEU A 55 7.39 -12.66 7.44
CA LEU A 55 7.23 -13.03 6.04
C LEU A 55 8.57 -13.52 5.46
N PRO A 56 8.55 -14.47 4.52
CA PRO A 56 9.74 -14.78 3.74
C PRO A 56 10.26 -13.54 3.01
N ALA A 57 11.58 -13.37 2.90
CA ALA A 57 12.19 -12.22 2.23
C ALA A 57 11.69 -12.01 0.78
N ARG A 58 11.33 -13.10 0.06
CA ARG A 58 10.71 -13.00 -1.28
C ARG A 58 9.33 -12.36 -1.24
N THR A 59 8.53 -12.65 -0.22
CA THR A 59 7.20 -12.05 -0.04
C THR A 59 7.33 -10.57 0.32
N VAL A 60 8.29 -10.21 1.16
CA VAL A 60 8.59 -8.78 1.46
C VAL A 60 9.03 -8.04 0.20
N ARG A 61 9.90 -8.64 -0.62
CA ARG A 61 10.28 -8.06 -1.92
C ARG A 61 9.07 -7.88 -2.83
N TYR A 62 8.20 -8.88 -2.93
CA TYR A 62 6.99 -8.80 -3.75
C TYR A 62 6.06 -7.69 -3.25
N ALA A 63 5.80 -7.65 -1.95
CA ALA A 63 4.96 -6.65 -1.28
C ALA A 63 5.49 -5.20 -1.40
N LEU A 64 6.79 -5.03 -1.68
CA LEU A 64 7.39 -3.71 -1.92
C LEU A 64 7.54 -3.37 -3.41
N THR A 65 7.31 -4.32 -4.32
CA THR A 65 7.53 -4.14 -5.77
C THR A 65 6.25 -4.23 -6.59
N HIS A 66 5.24 -4.97 -6.11
CA HIS A 66 3.98 -5.20 -6.83
C HIS A 66 2.82 -4.37 -6.30
N ASP A 67 2.98 -3.73 -5.13
CA ASP A 67 2.01 -2.77 -4.63
C ASP A 67 2.20 -1.36 -5.23
N ASP A 68 3.18 -1.20 -6.12
CA ASP A 68 3.27 -0.10 -7.09
C ASP A 68 2.37 -0.34 -8.33
N ALA A 69 1.76 -1.53 -8.46
CA ALA A 69 0.91 -1.91 -9.59
C ALA A 69 -0.58 -1.64 -9.31
N ALA A 70 -0.90 -0.41 -8.92
CA ALA A 70 -2.18 0.22 -9.24
C ALA A 70 -1.87 1.30 -10.29
N VAL A 71 -1.63 0.87 -11.53
CA VAL A 71 -1.55 1.70 -12.75
C VAL A 71 -2.66 1.26 -13.68
#